data_AF-A0A1G9N2V2-F1
#
_entry.id   AF-A0A1G9N2V2-F1
#
_cell.length_a   1.000
_cell.length_b   1.000
_cell.length_c   1.000
_cell.angle_alpha   90.00
_cell.angle_beta   90.00
_cell.angle_gamma   90.00
#
_symmetry.space_group_name_H-M   'P 1'
#
loop_
_entity.id
_entity.type
_entity.pdbx_description
1 polymer ?
#
loop_
_entity_poly.entity_id
_entity_poly.type
_entity_poly.pdbx_seq_one_letter_code
_entity_poly.pdbx_strand_id
1 'polypeptide(L)'
;MIICSQNSQIKEIKFEGKSTEENKYIEILKLKDRNALIIQIGYSSYPIKGLDSDLIVYLNNGQVKLYKVSESVGSELKPKIKRGRLKKNEYSRYWKFLNTCISKEKFKIDKAKLNLENKENTTLPLAISAGQTYHFRLHQNKKYTIYSSFAPKIYISLKSQGFEEMQRLVDLMEGFKNMINKN
;
A
#
# COMPACT_ATOMS: atom_id res chain seq x y z
N MET A 1 -26.11 -23.59 -11.72
CA MET A 1 -25.14 -22.98 -10.77
C MET A 1 -25.26 -21.46 -10.92
N ILE A 2 -25.96 -20.79 -10.01
CA ILE A 2 -26.16 -19.34 -10.10
C ILE A 2 -24.89 -18.68 -9.54
N ILE A 3 -24.04 -18.19 -10.43
CA ILE A 3 -22.92 -17.33 -10.06
C ILE A 3 -23.55 -15.98 -9.73
N CYS A 4 -23.88 -15.74 -8.46
CA CYS A 4 -24.17 -14.40 -7.99
C CYS A 4 -22.89 -13.57 -8.09
N SER A 5 -22.65 -12.94 -9.25
CA SER A 5 -21.69 -11.84 -9.32
C SER A 5 -22.28 -10.71 -8.50
N GLN A 6 -21.87 -10.60 -7.23
CA GLN A 6 -22.06 -9.36 -6.49
C GLN A 6 -21.45 -8.26 -7.35
N ASN A 7 -22.26 -7.32 -7.83
CA ASN A 7 -21.79 -6.13 -8.52
C ASN A 7 -20.80 -5.44 -7.57
N SER A 8 -19.50 -5.62 -7.80
CA SER A 8 -18.48 -5.08 -6.92
C SER A 8 -18.52 -3.57 -7.04
N GLN A 9 -18.70 -2.87 -5.90
CA GLN A 9 -18.56 -1.41 -5.87
C GLN A 9 -17.12 -0.97 -6.16
N ILE A 10 -16.16 -1.88 -6.08
CA ILE A 10 -14.76 -1.63 -6.36
C ILE A 10 -14.59 -1.63 -7.88
N LYS A 11 -14.30 -0.45 -8.44
CA LYS A 11 -13.97 -0.31 -9.87
C LYS A 11 -12.75 -1.15 -10.23
N GLU A 12 -12.66 -1.52 -11.50
CA GLU A 12 -11.55 -2.32 -12.01
C GLU A 12 -10.19 -1.66 -11.76
N ILE A 13 -9.24 -2.45 -11.26
CA ILE A 13 -7.87 -2.03 -11.02
C ILE A 13 -6.94 -2.95 -11.81
N LYS A 14 -5.96 -2.35 -12.49
CA LYS A 14 -4.88 -3.08 -13.13
C LYS A 14 -3.91 -3.58 -12.06
N PHE A 15 -3.84 -4.88 -11.88
CA PHE A 15 -2.88 -5.54 -10.99
C PHE A 15 -1.70 -6.08 -11.79
N GLU A 16 -0.52 -6.05 -11.20
CA GLU A 16 0.72 -6.50 -11.87
C GLU A 16 1.03 -7.98 -11.61
N GLY A 17 0.40 -8.60 -10.61
CA GLY A 17 0.69 -9.99 -10.24
C GLY A 17 -0.54 -10.76 -9.73
N LYS A 18 -0.39 -12.08 -9.70
CA LYS A 18 -1.35 -13.03 -9.15
C LYS A 18 -0.63 -14.02 -8.24
N SER A 19 -1.17 -14.24 -7.05
CA SER A 19 -0.69 -15.19 -6.05
C SER A 19 -1.42 -16.54 -6.20
N THR A 20 -0.77 -17.62 -5.76
CA THR A 20 -1.38 -18.95 -5.63
C THR A 20 -2.42 -18.97 -4.50
N GLU A 21 -2.12 -18.27 -3.42
CA GLU A 21 -2.95 -18.12 -2.22
C GLU A 21 -3.70 -16.79 -2.20
N GLU A 22 -4.84 -16.75 -1.50
CA GLU A 22 -5.55 -15.51 -1.22
C GLU A 22 -4.71 -14.58 -0.34
N ASN A 23 -5.02 -13.28 -0.37
CA ASN A 23 -4.39 -12.34 0.55
C ASN A 23 -4.59 -12.78 2.01
N LYS A 24 -3.47 -13.08 2.70
CA LYS A 24 -3.42 -13.45 4.12
C LYS A 24 -4.23 -12.52 5.04
N TYR A 25 -4.35 -11.24 4.70
CA TYR A 25 -5.09 -10.27 5.52
C TYR A 25 -6.60 -10.52 5.55
N ILE A 26 -7.18 -11.24 4.58
CA ILE A 26 -8.58 -11.64 4.62
C ILE A 26 -8.85 -12.50 5.86
N GLU A 27 -7.99 -13.49 6.11
CA GLU A 27 -8.14 -14.42 7.23
C GLU A 27 -7.68 -13.80 8.54
N ILE A 28 -6.52 -13.15 8.53
CA ILE A 28 -5.93 -12.48 9.68
C ILE A 28 -6.90 -11.42 10.27
N LEU A 29 -7.59 -10.66 9.41
CA LEU A 29 -8.56 -9.64 9.83
C LEU A 29 -9.98 -10.22 10.01
N LYS A 30 -10.19 -11.52 9.79
CA LYS A 30 -11.47 -12.24 9.85
C LYS A 30 -12.55 -11.56 9.00
N LEU A 31 -12.21 -11.17 7.77
CA LEU A 31 -13.13 -10.49 6.87
C LEU A 31 -14.10 -11.50 6.24
N LYS A 32 -15.40 -11.21 6.34
CA LYS A 32 -16.45 -11.98 5.63
C LYS A 32 -16.39 -11.77 4.12
N ASP A 33 -16.01 -10.56 3.71
CA ASP A 33 -15.85 -10.21 2.30
C ASP A 33 -14.47 -10.66 1.80
N ARG A 34 -14.44 -11.81 1.13
CA ARG A 34 -13.23 -12.39 0.54
C ARG A 34 -12.66 -11.57 -0.61
N ASN A 35 -13.47 -10.70 -1.23
CA ASN A 35 -13.07 -9.84 -2.34
C ASN A 35 -12.86 -8.38 -1.92
N ALA A 36 -12.61 -8.15 -0.62
CA ALA A 36 -12.24 -6.83 -0.12
C ALA A 36 -10.95 -6.34 -0.79
N LEU A 37 -10.91 -5.05 -1.13
CA LEU A 37 -9.69 -4.38 -1.57
C LEU A 37 -8.93 -3.87 -0.35
N ILE A 38 -7.66 -4.25 -0.24
CA ILE A 38 -6.80 -3.92 0.89
C ILE A 38 -5.63 -3.10 0.39
N ILE A 39 -5.48 -1.90 0.94
CA ILE A 39 -4.33 -1.01 0.75
C ILE A 39 -3.49 -1.06 2.01
N GLN A 40 -2.21 -1.40 1.90
CA GLN A 40 -1.24 -1.39 2.98
C GLN A 40 -0.19 -0.32 2.71
N ILE A 41 0.08 0.50 3.72
CA ILE A 41 1.05 1.59 3.66
C ILE A 41 1.92 1.51 4.89
N GLY A 42 3.20 1.29 4.69
CA GLY A 42 4.16 1.17 5.78
C GLY A 42 5.48 1.81 5.44
N TYR A 43 6.26 2.03 6.49
CA TYR A 43 7.61 2.51 6.36
C TYR A 43 8.54 1.67 7.22
N SER A 44 9.76 1.40 6.74
CA SER A 44 10.75 0.66 7.52
C SER A 44 12.13 1.30 7.41
N SER A 45 12.84 1.38 8.54
CA SER A 45 14.22 1.92 8.57
C SER A 45 15.26 0.90 8.07
N TYR A 46 14.86 -0.36 7.90
CA TYR A 46 15.67 -1.42 7.29
C TYR A 46 14.89 -2.08 6.15
N PRO A 47 15.56 -2.59 5.10
CA PRO A 47 14.89 -3.24 3.97
C PRO A 47 13.98 -4.42 4.38
N ILE A 48 14.29 -5.13 5.49
CA ILE A 48 13.61 -6.40 5.85
C ILE A 48 13.55 -6.65 7.38
N LYS A 49 13.16 -5.68 8.21
CA LYS A 49 12.90 -5.96 9.65
C LYS A 49 11.68 -5.19 10.15
N GLY A 50 10.58 -5.92 10.32
CA GLY A 50 9.31 -5.48 10.92
C GLY A 50 8.64 -4.30 10.23
N LEU A 51 7.46 -4.50 9.65
CA LEU A 51 6.71 -3.43 8.99
C LEU A 51 5.54 -2.99 9.88
N ASP A 52 5.69 -1.83 10.50
CA ASP A 52 4.53 -1.08 10.99
C ASP A 52 3.82 -0.44 9.80
N SER A 53 2.56 -0.80 9.64
CA SER A 53 1.75 -0.38 8.50
C SER A 53 0.32 -0.05 8.88
N ASP A 54 -0.26 0.89 8.15
CA ASP A 54 -1.69 1.12 8.15
C ASP A 54 -2.32 0.32 7.00
N LEU A 55 -3.45 -0.32 7.29
CA LEU A 55 -4.32 -0.91 6.27
C LEU A 55 -5.63 -0.14 6.16
N ILE A 56 -6.02 0.13 4.92
CA ILE A 56 -7.34 0.61 4.54
C ILE A 56 -8.03 -0.54 3.78
N VAL A 57 -9.15 -1.01 4.33
CA VAL A 57 -9.93 -2.12 3.78
C VAL A 57 -11.23 -1.58 3.24
N TYR A 58 -11.43 -1.69 1.93
CA TYR A 58 -12.67 -1.37 1.23
C TYR A 58 -13.47 -2.66 1.02
N LEU A 59 -14.69 -2.68 1.58
CA LEU A 59 -15.61 -3.80 1.47
C LEU A 59 -16.62 -3.54 0.35
N ASN A 60 -17.06 -4.59 -0.34
CA ASN A 60 -18.03 -4.55 -1.44
C ASN A 60 -19.39 -3.99 -1.02
N ASN A 61 -19.71 -3.99 0.28
CA ASN A 61 -20.90 -3.36 0.83
C ASN A 61 -20.75 -1.84 1.07
N GLY A 62 -19.65 -1.23 0.62
CA GLY A 62 -19.36 0.20 0.75
C GLY A 62 -18.74 0.62 2.08
N GLN A 63 -18.54 -0.30 3.03
CA GLN A 63 -17.87 0.01 4.29
C GLN A 63 -16.36 0.14 4.10
N VAL A 64 -15.76 1.03 4.89
CA VAL A 64 -14.30 1.16 4.99
C VAL A 64 -13.87 0.84 6.41
N LYS A 65 -12.81 0.03 6.56
CA LYS A 65 -12.21 -0.29 7.86
C LYS A 65 -10.73 0.07 7.85
N LEU A 66 -10.26 0.56 8.99
CA LEU A 66 -8.86 0.90 9.22
C LEU A 66 -8.24 -0.07 10.21
N TYR A 67 -7.00 -0.46 9.96
CA TYR A 67 -6.21 -1.28 10.87
C TYR A 67 -4.78 -0.75 10.93
N LYS A 68 -4.15 -0.85 12.10
CA LYS A 68 -2.70 -0.76 12.26
C LYS A 68 -2.16 -2.16 12.46
N VAL A 69 -1.15 -2.53 11.68
CA VAL A 69 -0.49 -3.83 11.75
C VAL A 69 0.97 -3.61 12.06
N SER A 70 1.42 -4.24 13.13
CA SER A 70 2.82 -4.31 13.50
C SER A 70 3.31 -5.73 13.25
N GLU A 71 4.07 -5.91 12.17
CA GLU A 71 4.77 -7.16 11.89
C GLU A 71 6.08 -7.15 12.70
N SER A 72 6.22 -8.06 13.67
CA SER A 72 7.44 -8.16 14.50
C SER A 72 8.56 -8.91 13.79
N VAL A 73 9.79 -8.66 14.21
CA VAL A 73 10.99 -9.39 13.76
C VAL A 73 11.04 -10.73 14.48
N GLY A 74 10.89 -11.83 13.73
CA GLY A 74 10.88 -13.21 14.24
C GLY A 74 9.70 -14.00 13.66
N SER A 75 9.99 -15.10 12.96
CA SER A 75 9.04 -15.94 12.21
C SER A 75 7.89 -16.54 13.03
N GLU A 76 7.96 -16.47 14.36
CA GLU A 76 7.03 -17.16 15.26
C GLU A 76 5.96 -16.23 15.87
N LEU A 77 6.14 -14.91 15.80
CA LEU A 77 5.22 -13.97 16.43
C LEU A 77 4.15 -13.50 15.43
N LYS A 78 2.88 -13.85 15.73
CA LYS A 78 1.72 -13.37 14.97
C LYS A 78 1.69 -11.83 14.95
N PRO A 79 1.35 -11.21 13.80
CA PRO A 79 1.30 -9.76 13.70
C PRO A 79 0.31 -9.18 14.72
N LYS A 80 0.70 -8.09 15.38
CA LYS A 80 -0.21 -7.36 16.27
C LYS A 80 -1.11 -6.46 15.43
N ILE A 81 -2.42 -6.52 15.67
CA ILE A 81 -3.42 -5.82 14.86
C ILE A 81 -4.31 -5.00 15.75
N LYS A 82 -4.38 -3.71 15.46
CA LYS A 82 -5.27 -2.77 16.14
C LYS A 82 -6.25 -2.19 15.14
N ARG A 83 -7.55 -2.35 15.38
CA ARG A 83 -8.59 -1.74 14.56
C ARG A 83 -8.67 -0.24 14.86
N GLY A 84 -8.61 0.58 13.82
CA GLY A 84 -8.91 2.01 13.88
C GLY A 84 -10.42 2.27 13.88
N ARG A 85 -10.83 3.36 14.52
CA ARG A 85 -12.21 3.85 14.44
C ARG A 85 -12.35 4.73 13.19
N LEU A 86 -13.40 4.49 12.42
CA LEU A 86 -13.78 5.31 11.27
C LEU A 86 -15.30 5.47 11.30
N LYS A 87 -15.81 6.70 11.27
CA LYS A 87 -17.25 6.96 11.29
C LYS A 87 -17.84 6.71 9.90
N LYS A 88 -19.11 6.29 9.86
CA LYS A 88 -19.80 5.95 8.60
C LYS A 88 -19.88 7.12 7.62
N ASN A 89 -20.02 8.35 8.12
CA ASN A 89 -20.05 9.56 7.30
C ASN A 89 -18.71 9.86 6.60
N GLU A 90 -17.60 9.24 7.04
CA GLU A 90 -16.28 9.42 6.44
C GLU A 90 -16.03 8.47 5.28
N TYR A 91 -16.80 7.39 5.15
CA TYR A 91 -16.58 6.36 4.12
C TYR A 91 -16.60 6.94 2.70
N SER A 92 -17.50 7.90 2.44
CA SER A 92 -17.62 8.56 1.13
C SER A 92 -16.32 9.25 0.71
N ARG A 93 -15.59 9.86 1.67
CA ARG A 93 -14.32 10.54 1.41
C ARG A 93 -13.24 9.56 0.98
N TYR A 94 -13.17 8.39 1.65
CA TYR A 94 -12.23 7.32 1.30
C TYR A 94 -12.53 6.74 -0.09
N TRP A 95 -13.79 6.43 -0.37
CA TRP A 95 -14.22 5.98 -1.69
C TRP A 95 -13.94 7.00 -2.80
N LYS A 96 -14.19 8.30 -2.54
CA LYS A 96 -13.88 9.37 -3.50
C LYS A 96 -12.39 9.41 -3.82
N PHE A 97 -11.53 9.27 -2.81
CA PHE A 97 -10.09 9.24 -3.02
C PHE A 97 -9.64 7.99 -3.79
N LEU A 98 -10.11 6.80 -3.40
CA LEU A 98 -9.84 5.56 -4.14
C LEU A 98 -10.24 5.67 -5.61
N ASN A 99 -11.47 6.13 -5.88
CA ASN A 99 -11.97 6.31 -7.26
C ASN A 99 -11.16 7.33 -8.05
N THR A 100 -10.65 8.37 -7.39
CA THR A 100 -9.73 9.34 -8.00
C THR A 100 -8.40 8.69 -8.38
N CYS A 101 -7.86 7.82 -7.51
CA CYS A 101 -6.66 7.05 -7.82
C CYS A 101 -6.86 6.12 -9.02
N ILE A 102 -7.99 5.42 -9.08
CA ILE A 102 -8.32 4.51 -10.19
C ILE A 102 -8.47 5.28 -11.51
N SER A 103 -9.32 6.32 -11.52
CA SER A 103 -9.62 7.10 -12.74
C SER A 103 -8.42 7.85 -13.29
N LYS A 104 -7.49 8.29 -12.44
CA LYS A 104 -6.26 8.97 -12.85
C LYS A 104 -5.07 8.01 -13.02
N GLU A 105 -5.32 6.71 -13.07
CA GLU A 105 -4.29 5.65 -13.17
C GLU A 105 -3.14 5.80 -12.15
N LYS A 106 -3.40 6.32 -10.94
CA LYS A 106 -2.35 6.59 -9.93
C LYS A 106 -1.64 5.32 -9.42
N PHE A 107 -2.25 4.15 -9.61
CA PHE A 107 -1.64 2.87 -9.30
C PHE A 107 -0.71 2.35 -10.39
N LYS A 108 -0.48 3.10 -11.48
CA LYS A 108 0.44 2.71 -12.55
C LYS A 108 1.80 3.34 -12.30
N ILE A 109 2.66 2.62 -11.59
CA ILE A 109 4.02 3.04 -11.28
C ILE A 109 5.00 2.03 -11.89
N ASP A 110 6.02 2.53 -12.60
CA ASP A 110 7.04 1.68 -13.19
C ASP A 110 8.04 1.21 -12.11
N LYS A 111 7.88 -0.05 -11.68
CA LYS A 111 8.69 -0.67 -10.62
C LYS A 111 10.19 -0.68 -10.92
N ALA A 112 10.57 -0.83 -12.19
CA ALA A 112 11.97 -0.90 -12.57
C ALA A 112 12.71 0.41 -12.26
N LYS A 113 11.97 1.52 -12.13
CA LYS A 113 12.51 2.85 -11.82
C LYS A 113 12.45 3.22 -10.34
N LEU A 114 11.90 2.37 -9.47
CA LEU A 114 11.75 2.66 -8.03
C LEU A 114 12.99 2.37 -7.20
N ASN A 115 13.86 1.46 -7.65
CA ASN A 115 15.13 1.15 -7.00
C ASN A 115 16.19 0.94 -8.09
N LEU A 116 17.02 1.95 -8.32
CA LEU A 116 18.12 1.86 -9.26
C LEU A 116 19.42 1.63 -8.49
N GLU A 117 20.21 0.65 -8.93
CA GLU A 117 21.58 0.48 -8.45
C GLU A 117 22.47 1.55 -9.08
N ASN A 118 22.70 2.65 -8.37
CA ASN A 118 23.69 3.65 -8.81
C ASN A 118 25.10 3.11 -8.53
N LYS A 119 25.72 2.47 -9.52
CA LYS A 119 27.08 1.92 -9.42
C LYS A 119 28.20 2.99 -9.45
N GLU A 120 27.89 4.24 -9.78
CA GLU A 120 28.90 5.26 -10.08
C GLU A 120 28.95 6.45 -9.08
N ASN A 121 28.06 6.53 -8.09
CA ASN A 121 27.92 7.72 -7.25
C ASN A 121 28.34 7.49 -5.80
N THR A 122 29.62 7.73 -5.48
CA THR A 122 30.26 7.47 -4.18
C THR A 122 29.86 8.42 -3.05
N THR A 123 29.09 9.49 -3.31
CA THR A 123 28.57 10.45 -2.32
C THR A 123 27.16 10.12 -1.81
N LEU A 124 26.37 9.34 -2.55
CA LEU A 124 25.06 8.83 -2.15
C LEU A 124 25.07 7.96 -0.86
N PRO A 125 26.08 7.09 -0.62
CA PRO A 125 26.08 6.13 0.49
C PRO A 125 25.98 6.77 1.89
N LEU A 126 26.56 7.96 2.09
CA LEU A 126 26.55 8.65 3.39
C LEU A 126 25.15 9.20 3.75
N ALA A 127 24.39 9.71 2.78
CA ALA A 127 23.02 10.21 2.97
C ALA A 127 21.96 9.10 3.14
N ILE A 128 22.27 7.89 2.65
CA ILE A 128 21.43 6.68 2.66
C ILE A 128 21.48 5.96 4.02
N SER A 129 22.49 6.23 4.86
CA SER A 129 22.73 5.54 6.14
C SER A 129 21.57 5.63 7.15
N ALA A 130 20.65 6.59 7.00
CA ALA A 130 19.42 6.73 7.79
C ALA A 130 18.13 6.68 6.94
N GLY A 131 18.23 6.22 5.68
CA GLY A 131 17.13 6.21 4.74
C GLY A 131 15.98 5.28 5.14
N GLN A 132 14.75 5.72 4.89
CA GLN A 132 13.56 4.92 5.15
C GLN A 132 13.03 4.31 3.85
N THR A 133 12.63 3.03 3.91
CA THR A 133 11.95 2.35 2.80
C THR A 133 10.46 2.62 2.86
N TYR A 134 9.89 3.03 1.73
CA TYR A 134 8.48 3.31 1.53
C TYR A 134 7.84 2.04 0.97
N HIS A 135 6.82 1.49 1.63
CA HIS A 135 6.12 0.28 1.19
C HIS A 135 4.65 0.57 0.92
N PHE A 136 4.23 0.35 -0.32
CA PHE A 136 2.84 0.41 -0.72
C PHE A 136 2.42 -0.93 -1.30
N ARG A 137 1.35 -1.52 -0.76
CA ARG A 137 0.79 -2.77 -1.30
C ARG A 137 -0.71 -2.63 -1.53
N LEU A 138 -1.15 -3.21 -2.63
CA LEU A 138 -2.55 -3.26 -3.04
C LEU A 138 -2.90 -4.72 -3.30
N HIS A 139 -3.97 -5.19 -2.67
CA HIS A 139 -4.39 -6.58 -2.78
C HIS A 139 -5.90 -6.68 -2.95
N GLN A 140 -6.34 -7.57 -3.83
CA GLN A 140 -7.74 -7.95 -3.97
C GLN A 140 -7.82 -9.42 -4.37
N ASN A 141 -8.45 -10.24 -3.53
CA ASN A 141 -8.47 -11.69 -3.72
C ASN A 141 -7.03 -12.22 -3.91
N LYS A 142 -6.74 -12.90 -5.04
CA LYS A 142 -5.41 -13.40 -5.42
C LYS A 142 -4.59 -12.41 -6.24
N LYS A 143 -5.10 -11.22 -6.55
CA LYS A 143 -4.40 -10.21 -7.37
C LYS A 143 -3.68 -9.21 -6.47
N TYR A 144 -2.50 -8.76 -6.89
CA TYR A 144 -1.72 -7.79 -6.11
C TYR A 144 -0.83 -6.88 -6.95
N THR A 145 -0.48 -5.74 -6.35
CA THR A 145 0.54 -4.80 -6.80
C THR A 145 1.33 -4.34 -5.58
N ILE A 146 2.67 -4.38 -5.65
CA ILE A 146 3.56 -4.04 -4.53
C ILE A 146 4.63 -3.08 -5.02
N TYR A 147 4.67 -1.88 -4.45
CA TYR A 147 5.70 -0.88 -4.69
C TYR A 147 6.56 -0.71 -3.45
N SER A 148 7.86 -0.63 -3.66
CA SER A 148 8.82 -0.32 -2.61
C SER A 148 9.92 0.57 -3.17
N SER A 149 10.35 1.58 -2.42
CA SER A 149 11.49 2.41 -2.78
C SER A 149 12.28 2.79 -1.54
N PHE A 150 13.60 2.61 -1.58
CA PHE A 150 14.50 3.00 -0.50
C PHE A 150 14.84 4.49 -0.60
N ALA A 151 14.60 5.26 0.47
CA ALA A 151 14.90 6.68 0.57
C ALA A 151 14.45 7.56 -0.62
N PRO A 152 13.22 7.38 -1.16
CA PRO A 152 12.78 8.05 -2.38
C PRO A 152 12.90 9.58 -2.33
N LYS A 153 12.72 10.18 -1.15
CA LYS A 153 12.82 11.64 -0.96
C LYS A 153 14.20 12.21 -1.31
N ILE A 154 15.27 11.44 -1.11
CA ILE A 154 16.64 11.87 -1.47
C ILE A 154 16.76 11.94 -2.99
N TYR A 155 16.39 10.87 -3.69
CA TYR A 155 16.44 10.81 -5.16
C TYR A 155 15.54 11.84 -5.83
N ILE A 156 14.36 12.11 -5.24
CA ILE A 156 13.46 13.18 -5.67
C ILE A 156 14.13 14.55 -5.55
N SER A 157 14.71 14.86 -4.39
CA SER A 157 15.38 16.15 -4.16
C SER A 157 16.54 16.37 -5.12
N LEU A 158 17.27 15.31 -5.46
CA LEU A 158 18.40 15.34 -6.38
C LEU A 158 17.99 15.21 -7.86
N LYS A 159 16.68 15.05 -8.16
CA LYS A 159 16.17 14.74 -9.51
C LYS A 159 16.96 13.61 -10.21
N SER A 160 17.35 12.60 -9.44
CA SER A 160 18.12 11.45 -9.93
C SER A 160 17.28 10.56 -10.85
N GLN A 161 17.89 9.68 -11.64
CA GLN A 161 17.16 8.76 -12.50
C GLN A 161 16.02 8.04 -11.73
N GLY A 162 14.84 7.94 -12.35
CA GLY A 162 13.67 7.32 -11.73
C GLY A 162 12.89 8.19 -10.72
N PHE A 163 13.34 9.42 -10.45
CA PHE A 163 12.71 10.29 -9.44
C PHE A 163 11.22 10.55 -9.67
N GLU A 164 10.74 10.58 -10.91
CA GLU A 164 9.31 10.81 -11.21
C GLU A 164 8.43 9.67 -10.71
N GLU A 165 8.88 8.41 -10.85
CA GLU A 165 8.14 7.24 -10.35
C GLU A 165 8.21 7.17 -8.83
N MET A 166 9.34 7.55 -8.24
CA MET A 166 9.47 7.71 -6.80
C MET A 166 8.55 8.80 -6.25
N GLN A 167 8.41 9.94 -6.94
CA GLN A 167 7.48 11.00 -6.58
C GLN A 167 6.04 10.51 -6.64
N ARG A 168 5.66 9.77 -7.70
CA ARG A 168 4.33 9.15 -7.81
C ARG A 168 4.03 8.21 -6.64
N LEU A 169 5.00 7.40 -6.22
CA LEU A 169 4.85 6.53 -5.05
C LEU A 169 4.66 7.34 -3.76
N VAL A 170 5.48 8.36 -3.54
CA VAL A 170 5.39 9.24 -2.37
C VAL A 170 4.04 9.94 -2.32
N ASP A 171 3.59 10.55 -3.42
CA ASP A 171 2.30 11.24 -3.53
C ASP A 171 1.11 10.30 -3.28
N LEU A 172 1.20 9.07 -3.79
CA LEU A 172 0.18 8.05 -3.58
C LEU A 172 0.07 7.66 -2.10
N MET A 173 1.20 7.37 -1.44
CA MET A 173 1.26 7.02 -0.03
C MET A 173 0.81 8.17 0.86
N GLU A 174 1.32 9.39 0.63
CA GLU A 174 0.94 10.58 1.40
C GLU A 174 -0.54 10.91 1.24
N GLY A 175 -1.10 10.71 0.04
CA GLY A 175 -2.54 10.89 -0.20
C GLY A 175 -3.41 10.01 0.71
N PHE A 176 -3.07 8.72 0.85
CA PHE A 176 -3.79 7.83 1.77
C PHE A 176 -3.43 8.07 3.25
N LYS A 177 -2.19 8.41 3.59
CA LYS A 177 -1.81 8.79 4.97
C LYS A 177 -2.59 10.01 5.44
N ASN A 178 -2.78 11.00 4.58
CA ASN A 178 -3.60 12.19 4.84
C ASN A 178 -5.08 11.86 5.03
N MET A 179 -5.57 10.75 4.45
CA MET A 179 -6.90 10.24 4.73
C MET A 179 -6.99 9.66 6.14
N ILE A 180 -5.99 8.87 6.55
CA ILE A 180 -5.93 8.22 7.87
C ILE A 180 -5.78 9.23 9.01
N ASN A 181 -4.93 10.24 8.85
CA ASN A 181 -4.56 11.19 9.92
C ASN A 181 -5.57 12.34 10.13
N LYS A 182 -6.52 12.54 9.21
CA LYS A 182 -7.55 13.60 9.30
C LYS A 182 -8.83 13.12 9.99
N ASN A 183 -8.73 12.09 10.84
CA ASN A 183 -9.84 11.50 11.61
C ASN A 183 -9.72 11.84 13.10
#